data_AF-A0ABD1X3W0-F1
#
_entry.id   AF-A0ABD1X3W0-F1
#
_cell.length_a   1.000
_cell.length_b   1.000
_cell.length_c   1.000
_cell.angle_alpha   90.00
_cell.angle_beta   90.00
_cell.angle_gamma   90.00
#
_symmetry.space_group_name_H-M   'P 1'
#
loop_
_entity.id
_entity.type
_entity.pdbx_description
1 polymer ?
#
loop_
_entity_poly.entity_id
_entity_poly.type
_entity_poly.pdbx_seq_one_letter_code
_entity_poly.pdbx_strand_id
1 'polypeptide(L)'
;MSGAISNILVDHVHIHDSPTGVNVKTGRGRGGYVKDIYISNVLMENIHQGIKATDQCDSHPDDKFDPYAFPITSGITFKDIVVLNITTAGNFSGISESPFTSICLSNVSFFTTSDPSISWVCSNVSGSSKNVSPEPCPELKSSLSSSSCFFLSYQDSQVAVS
;
A
#
# COMPACT_ATOMS: atom_id res chain seq x y z
N MET A 1 -17.59 -16.48 -2.29
CA MET A 1 -16.18 -16.46 -1.83
C MET A 1 -15.46 -15.39 -2.64
N SER A 2 -14.90 -14.35 -2.00
CA SER A 2 -14.06 -13.39 -2.73
C SER A 2 -12.72 -14.04 -3.06
N GLY A 3 -12.17 -13.71 -4.23
CA GLY A 3 -10.87 -14.22 -4.65
C GLY A 3 -9.75 -13.68 -3.76
N ALA A 4 -8.66 -14.44 -3.67
CA ALA A 4 -7.42 -13.99 -3.06
C ALA A 4 -6.43 -13.56 -4.15
N ILE A 5 -5.60 -12.55 -3.86
CA ILE A 5 -4.63 -12.00 -4.81
C ILE A 5 -3.25 -12.02 -4.16
N SER A 6 -2.27 -12.55 -4.89
CA SER A 6 -0.85 -12.50 -4.50
C SER A 6 0.11 -12.48 -5.67
N ASN A 7 1.38 -12.16 -5.41
CA ASN A 7 2.48 -12.15 -6.37
C ASN A 7 2.25 -11.16 -7.52
N ILE A 8 1.95 -9.92 -7.17
CA ILE A 8 1.67 -8.86 -8.13
C ILE A 8 2.87 -7.93 -8.25
N LEU A 9 3.30 -7.67 -9.49
CA LEU A 9 4.23 -6.59 -9.83
C LEU A 9 3.48 -5.46 -10.53
N VAL A 10 3.69 -4.24 -10.05
CA VAL A 10 3.35 -3.00 -10.76
C VAL A 10 4.63 -2.20 -10.90
N ASP A 11 5.06 -1.92 -12.12
CA ASP A 11 6.36 -1.32 -12.36
C ASP A 11 6.31 -0.35 -13.55
N HIS A 12 7.09 0.72 -13.48
CA HIS A 12 7.19 1.77 -14.52
C HIS A 12 5.82 2.36 -14.91
N VAL A 13 5.09 2.86 -13.93
CA VAL A 13 3.75 3.43 -14.13
C VAL A 13 3.78 4.95 -13.96
N HIS A 14 3.09 5.65 -14.85
CA HIS A 14 2.79 7.07 -14.72
C HIS A 14 1.27 7.27 -14.51
N ILE A 15 0.89 7.91 -13.41
CA ILE A 15 -0.51 8.22 -13.06
C ILE A 15 -0.68 9.73 -12.99
N HIS A 16 -1.66 10.30 -13.67
CA HIS A 16 -1.91 11.73 -13.60
C HIS A 16 -3.41 12.05 -13.49
N ASP A 17 -3.73 13.23 -12.92
CA ASP A 17 -5.08 13.81 -12.83
C ASP A 17 -6.14 12.84 -12.27
N SER A 18 -5.75 12.07 -11.24
CA SER A 18 -6.60 11.05 -10.62
C SER A 18 -6.92 11.37 -9.16
N PRO A 19 -8.15 11.08 -8.67
CA PRO A 19 -8.47 11.20 -7.25
C PRO A 19 -7.59 10.34 -6.34
N THR A 20 -7.05 9.22 -6.84
CA THR A 20 -6.18 8.34 -6.07
C THR A 20 -5.09 7.75 -6.96
N GLY A 21 -3.86 7.69 -6.48
CA GLY A 21 -2.74 7.04 -7.14
C GLY A 21 -2.85 5.52 -7.04
N VAL A 22 -2.25 4.93 -6.00
CA VAL A 22 -2.38 3.50 -5.71
C VAL A 22 -3.48 3.27 -4.69
N ASN A 23 -4.34 2.27 -4.93
CA ASN A 23 -5.49 1.97 -4.08
C ASN A 23 -5.65 0.47 -3.83
N VAL A 24 -5.37 0.03 -2.61
CA VAL A 24 -5.59 -1.34 -2.14
C VAL A 24 -6.88 -1.37 -1.32
N LYS A 25 -7.85 -2.18 -1.74
CA LYS A 25 -9.18 -2.24 -1.12
C LYS A 25 -9.55 -3.66 -0.77
N THR A 26 -9.99 -3.86 0.46
CA THR A 26 -10.71 -5.05 0.88
C THR A 26 -11.66 -4.69 2.02
N GLY A 27 -12.31 -5.67 2.64
CA GLY A 27 -13.31 -5.41 3.66
C GLY A 27 -13.63 -6.62 4.51
N ARG A 28 -14.27 -6.36 5.65
CA ARG A 28 -14.87 -7.42 6.48
C ARG A 28 -15.75 -8.31 5.61
N GLY A 29 -15.75 -9.60 5.89
CA GLY A 29 -16.54 -10.58 5.17
C GLY A 29 -16.12 -10.93 3.76
N ARG A 30 -14.98 -10.41 3.29
CA ARG A 30 -14.35 -10.84 2.03
C ARG A 30 -13.52 -12.10 2.20
N GLY A 31 -12.87 -12.27 3.35
CA GLY A 31 -11.91 -13.34 3.62
C GLY A 31 -10.69 -13.30 2.70
N GLY A 32 -9.98 -14.42 2.59
CA GLY A 32 -8.85 -14.58 1.67
C GLY A 32 -7.64 -13.71 2.03
N TYR A 33 -6.89 -13.29 1.01
CA TYR A 33 -5.68 -12.49 1.19
C TYR A 33 -5.43 -11.50 0.04
N VAL A 34 -4.73 -10.42 0.38
CA VAL A 34 -4.11 -9.46 -0.53
C VAL A 34 -2.66 -9.33 -0.08
N LYS A 35 -1.75 -10.06 -0.74
CA LYS A 35 -0.37 -10.16 -0.25
C LYS A 35 0.68 -10.23 -1.33
N ASP A 36 1.94 -10.08 -0.95
CA ASP A 36 3.09 -10.28 -1.86
C ASP A 36 2.96 -9.37 -3.10
N ILE A 37 2.77 -8.07 -2.85
CA ILE A 37 2.58 -7.04 -3.88
C ILE A 37 3.79 -6.12 -3.90
N TYR A 38 4.38 -5.92 -5.08
CA TYR A 38 5.53 -5.06 -5.28
C TYR A 38 5.20 -3.96 -6.29
N ILE A 39 5.30 -2.71 -5.85
CA ILE A 39 4.99 -1.52 -6.64
C ILE A 39 6.23 -0.65 -6.71
N SER A 40 6.79 -0.49 -7.91
CA SER A 40 8.05 0.21 -8.12
C SER A 40 8.04 1.19 -9.29
N ASN A 41 8.97 2.15 -9.27
CA ASN A 41 9.21 3.09 -10.36
C ASN A 41 7.92 3.80 -10.80
N VAL A 42 7.25 4.45 -9.85
CA VAL A 42 5.97 5.11 -10.11
C VAL A 42 6.14 6.63 -10.05
N LEU A 43 5.71 7.31 -11.12
CA LEU A 43 5.53 8.75 -11.13
C LEU A 43 4.04 9.06 -11.02
N MET A 44 3.68 10.00 -10.16
CA MET A 44 2.32 10.47 -10.01
C MET A 44 2.25 12.00 -10.06
N GLU A 45 1.27 12.55 -10.77
CA GLU A 45 1.09 14.00 -10.91
C GLU A 45 -0.37 14.41 -10.68
N ASN A 46 -0.62 15.51 -9.97
CA ASN A 46 -1.96 16.06 -9.71
C ASN A 46 -2.91 15.02 -9.08
N ILE A 47 -2.46 14.39 -7.99
CA ILE A 47 -3.21 13.33 -7.30
C ILE A 47 -3.77 13.85 -5.98
N HIS A 48 -5.03 13.56 -5.67
CA HIS A 48 -5.58 13.94 -4.36
C HIS A 48 -5.04 13.05 -3.22
N GLN A 49 -5.14 11.72 -3.35
CA GLN A 49 -4.59 10.74 -2.39
C GLN A 49 -3.52 9.84 -3.04
N GLY A 50 -2.29 9.90 -2.57
CA GLY A 50 -1.16 9.20 -3.21
C GLY A 50 -1.25 7.69 -3.11
N ILE A 51 -1.10 7.18 -1.88
CA ILE A 51 -1.22 5.75 -1.59
C ILE A 51 -2.35 5.52 -0.60
N LYS A 52 -3.36 4.74 -0.99
CA LYS A 52 -4.47 4.35 -0.14
C LYS A 52 -4.51 2.83 0.02
N ALA A 53 -4.64 2.37 1.26
CA ALA A 53 -5.01 0.99 1.58
C ALA A 53 -6.14 1.02 2.62
N THR A 54 -7.22 0.27 2.41
CA THR A 54 -8.35 0.28 3.34
C THR A 54 -9.11 -1.04 3.41
N ASP A 55 -9.47 -1.43 4.64
CA ASP A 55 -10.36 -2.55 4.98
C ASP A 55 -11.82 -2.10 5.22
N GLN A 56 -12.16 -0.87 4.86
CA GLN A 56 -13.48 -0.28 5.13
C GLN A 56 -14.42 -0.37 3.92
N CYS A 57 -14.16 -1.27 2.97
CA CYS A 57 -15.06 -1.49 1.84
C CYS A 57 -16.18 -2.47 2.20
N ASP A 58 -17.24 -1.95 2.81
CA ASP A 58 -18.38 -2.71 3.36
C ASP A 58 -19.52 -2.97 2.36
N SER A 59 -19.20 -3.01 1.06
CA SER A 59 -20.20 -3.35 0.05
C SER A 59 -20.24 -4.86 -0.15
N HIS A 60 -21.44 -5.45 -0.08
CA HIS A 60 -21.68 -6.88 -0.29
C HIS A 60 -22.84 -7.06 -1.29
N PRO A 61 -22.81 -8.12 -2.12
CA PRO A 61 -23.89 -8.37 -3.09
C PRO A 61 -25.21 -8.77 -2.42
N ASP A 62 -25.14 -9.41 -1.25
CA ASP A 62 -26.27 -9.80 -0.40
C ASP A 62 -25.82 -9.93 1.06
N ASP A 63 -26.77 -10.20 1.96
CA ASP A 63 -26.54 -10.34 3.41
C ASP A 63 -26.09 -11.75 3.84
N LYS A 64 -25.77 -12.65 2.90
CA LYS A 64 -25.39 -14.05 3.19
C LYS A 64 -23.89 -14.25 3.31
N PHE A 65 -23.11 -13.18 3.33
CA PHE A 65 -21.67 -13.24 3.54
C PHE A 65 -21.35 -13.61 4.99
N ASP A 66 -20.16 -14.17 5.23
CA ASP A 66 -19.67 -14.42 6.58
C ASP A 66 -19.05 -13.13 7.13
N PRO A 67 -19.64 -12.45 8.14
CA PRO A 67 -19.11 -11.18 8.66
C PRO A 67 -17.77 -11.33 9.38
N TYR A 68 -17.39 -12.55 9.78
CA TYR A 68 -16.14 -12.86 10.47
C TYR A 68 -15.03 -13.34 9.51
N ALA A 69 -15.30 -13.37 8.20
CA ALA A 69 -14.27 -13.65 7.21
C ALA A 69 -13.38 -12.41 6.99
N PHE A 70 -12.36 -12.28 7.84
CA PHE A 70 -11.39 -11.18 7.76
C PHE A 70 -10.32 -11.43 6.67
N PRO A 71 -10.03 -10.45 5.80
CA PRO A 71 -8.98 -10.57 4.80
C PRO A 71 -7.60 -10.41 5.44
N ILE A 72 -6.62 -11.16 4.97
CA ILE A 72 -5.20 -10.97 5.35
C ILE A 72 -4.54 -10.04 4.34
N THR A 73 -4.11 -8.86 4.78
CA THR A 73 -3.40 -7.91 3.92
C THR A 73 -1.97 -7.72 4.43
N SER A 74 -0.99 -8.24 3.69
CA SER A 74 0.40 -8.28 4.17
C SER A 74 1.43 -8.28 3.05
N GLY A 75 2.64 -7.78 3.30
CA GLY A 75 3.76 -7.91 2.37
C GLY A 75 3.57 -7.05 1.11
N ILE A 76 3.30 -5.76 1.31
CA ILE A 76 3.13 -4.79 0.23
C ILE A 76 4.31 -3.82 0.26
N THR A 77 5.07 -3.78 -0.83
CA THR A 77 6.23 -2.91 -0.98
C THR A 77 5.93 -1.79 -1.98
N PHE A 78 6.22 -0.57 -1.57
CA PHE A 78 6.19 0.63 -2.40
C PHE A 78 7.61 1.18 -2.48
N LYS A 79 8.17 1.24 -3.69
CA LYS A 79 9.54 1.66 -3.89
C LYS A 79 9.71 2.64 -5.06
N ASP A 80 10.62 3.59 -4.89
CA ASP A 80 10.99 4.53 -5.95
C ASP A 80 9.74 5.21 -6.52
N ILE A 81 8.94 5.78 -5.62
CA ILE A 81 7.69 6.48 -5.95
C ILE A 81 7.89 7.97 -5.76
N VAL A 82 7.59 8.74 -6.79
CA VAL A 82 7.60 10.20 -6.76
C VAL A 82 6.20 10.70 -7.06
N VAL A 83 5.67 11.56 -6.20
CA VAL A 83 4.35 12.17 -6.39
C VAL A 83 4.43 13.68 -6.33
N LEU A 84 3.98 14.34 -7.40
CA LEU A 84 3.96 15.78 -7.57
C LEU A 84 2.53 16.31 -7.44
N ASN A 85 2.37 17.46 -6.78
CA ASN A 85 1.09 18.14 -6.59
C ASN A 85 0.03 17.24 -5.94
N ILE A 86 0.18 17.01 -4.64
CA ILE A 86 -0.67 16.12 -3.86
C ILE A 86 -1.29 16.79 -2.64
N THR A 87 -2.47 16.29 -2.24
CA THR A 87 -3.14 16.71 -0.99
C THR A 87 -2.82 15.80 0.20
N THR A 88 -2.89 14.47 0.02
CA THR A 88 -2.63 13.49 1.09
C THR A 88 -1.66 12.42 0.60
N ALA A 89 -0.46 12.33 1.20
CA ALA A 89 0.57 11.37 0.82
C ALA A 89 0.08 9.92 0.94
N GLY A 90 -0.51 9.55 2.07
CA GLY A 90 -1.14 8.25 2.17
C GLY A 90 -2.11 8.01 3.31
N ASN A 91 -2.94 7.01 3.12
CA ASN A 91 -3.97 6.56 4.04
C ASN A 91 -3.94 5.03 4.13
N PHE A 92 -3.48 4.50 5.27
CA PHE A 92 -3.47 3.08 5.59
C PHE A 92 -4.43 2.82 6.75
N SER A 93 -5.63 2.34 6.43
CA SER A 93 -6.70 2.10 7.41
C SER A 93 -7.11 0.64 7.40
N GLY A 94 -6.43 -0.19 8.20
CA GLY A 94 -6.79 -1.58 8.44
C GLY A 94 -7.83 -1.74 9.55
N ILE A 95 -8.16 -2.99 9.89
CA ILE A 95 -9.03 -3.34 11.03
C ILE A 95 -8.23 -4.00 12.16
N SER A 96 -8.72 -3.85 13.40
CA SER A 96 -8.06 -4.42 14.59
C SER A 96 -7.94 -5.94 14.57
N GLU A 97 -8.92 -6.62 13.96
CA GLU A 97 -9.03 -8.08 13.89
C GLU A 97 -8.08 -8.68 12.85
N SER A 98 -7.69 -7.90 11.84
CA SER A 98 -6.73 -8.26 10.81
C SER A 98 -5.95 -7.02 10.35
N PRO A 99 -4.98 -6.55 11.14
CA PRO A 99 -4.20 -5.36 10.81
C PRO A 99 -3.38 -5.55 9.53
N PHE A 100 -3.11 -4.44 8.85
CA PHE A 100 -2.12 -4.44 7.77
C PHE A 100 -0.74 -4.68 8.34
N THR A 101 0.00 -5.61 7.75
CA THR A 101 1.33 -5.99 8.23
C THR A 101 2.35 -5.99 7.10
N SER A 102 3.63 -5.86 7.45
CA SER A 102 4.73 -5.92 6.48
C SER A 102 4.56 -4.94 5.31
N ILE A 103 4.05 -3.74 5.61
CA ILE A 103 4.07 -2.61 4.66
C ILE A 103 5.50 -2.09 4.60
N CYS A 104 6.07 -1.96 3.41
CA CYS A 104 7.37 -1.34 3.21
C CYS A 104 7.25 -0.11 2.30
N LEU A 105 7.80 1.01 2.76
CA LEU A 105 8.00 2.22 1.97
C LEU A 105 9.52 2.46 1.78
N SER A 106 10.03 2.47 0.55
CA SER A 106 11.46 2.69 0.29
C SER A 106 11.69 3.71 -0.81
N ASN A 107 12.40 4.80 -0.51
CA ASN A 107 12.66 5.87 -1.48
C ASN A 107 11.34 6.42 -2.08
N VAL A 108 10.49 6.96 -1.21
CA VAL A 108 9.16 7.47 -1.58
C VAL A 108 9.09 8.95 -1.24
N SER A 109 8.77 9.79 -2.22
CA SER A 109 8.73 11.25 -2.05
C SER A 109 7.41 11.84 -2.55
N PHE A 110 6.72 12.57 -1.67
CA PHE A 110 5.50 13.30 -1.97
C PHE A 110 5.74 14.80 -1.84
N PHE A 111 5.50 15.52 -2.93
CA PHE A 111 5.63 16.96 -3.03
C PHE A 111 4.23 17.58 -2.96
N THR A 112 3.82 17.90 -1.72
CA THR A 112 2.51 18.47 -1.41
C THR A 112 2.40 19.95 -1.81
N THR A 113 1.22 20.38 -2.21
CA THR A 113 0.88 21.81 -2.39
C THR A 113 0.33 22.47 -1.12
N SER A 114 0.21 21.71 -0.04
CA SER A 114 -0.42 22.12 1.23
C SER A 114 0.49 21.74 2.42
N ASP A 115 0.03 21.97 3.66
CA ASP A 115 0.84 21.69 4.86
C ASP A 115 1.31 20.22 4.92
N PRO A 116 2.64 19.95 4.93
CA PRO A 116 3.19 18.60 4.96
C PRO A 116 2.80 17.78 6.20
N SER A 117 2.43 18.43 7.30
CA SER A 117 2.16 17.77 8.59
C SER A 117 0.91 16.87 8.61
N ILE A 118 -0.01 17.02 7.65
CA ILE A 118 -1.30 16.29 7.59
C ILE A 118 -1.26 15.18 6.50
N SER A 119 -0.08 14.80 6.03
CA SER A 119 0.06 14.00 4.82
C SER A 119 -0.27 12.51 5.01
N TRP A 120 -0.30 11.99 6.23
CA TRP A 120 -0.45 10.56 6.51
C TRP A 120 -1.57 10.26 7.51
N VAL A 121 -2.38 9.25 7.18
CA VAL A 121 -3.39 8.67 8.07
C VAL A 121 -3.11 7.19 8.23
N CYS A 122 -2.85 6.73 9.46
CA CYS A 122 -2.56 5.33 9.75
C CYS A 122 -3.43 4.81 10.89
N SER A 123 -3.99 3.61 10.70
CA SER A 123 -4.74 2.89 11.73
C SER A 123 -4.65 1.39 11.48
N ASN A 124 -4.38 0.61 12.53
CA ASN A 124 -4.21 -0.85 12.47
C ASN A 124 -3.28 -1.30 11.33
N VAL A 125 -2.11 -0.66 11.25
CA VAL A 125 -1.09 -0.95 10.25
C VAL A 125 0.25 -1.10 10.96
N SER A 126 1.15 -1.89 10.38
CA SER A 126 2.53 -2.02 10.81
C SER A 126 3.45 -2.23 9.62
N GLY A 127 4.63 -1.65 9.70
CA GLY A 127 5.56 -1.68 8.59
C GLY A 127 6.87 -0.97 8.88
N SER A 128 7.59 -0.69 7.81
CA SER A 128 8.92 -0.10 7.85
C SER A 128 9.10 0.89 6.71
N SER A 129 9.98 1.86 6.91
CA SER A 129 10.23 2.91 5.94
C SER A 129 11.71 3.32 5.89
N LYS A 130 12.17 3.71 4.70
CA LYS A 130 13.51 4.30 4.48
C LYS A 130 13.47 5.31 3.36
N ASN A 131 14.06 6.47 3.60
CA ASN A 131 14.08 7.59 2.66
C ASN A 131 12.67 7.94 2.19
N VAL A 132 11.78 8.22 3.15
CA VAL A 132 10.39 8.61 2.88
C VAL A 132 10.19 10.06 3.29
N SER A 133 9.63 10.86 2.39
CA SER A 133 9.31 12.27 2.63
C SER A 133 7.91 12.59 2.09
N PRO A 134 7.01 13.24 2.84
CA PRO A 134 7.16 13.64 4.24
C PRO A 134 7.19 12.42 5.17
N GLU A 135 7.63 12.62 6.42
CA GLU A 135 7.82 11.54 7.40
C GLU A 135 6.50 10.74 7.61
N PRO A 136 6.53 9.40 7.51
CA PRO A 136 5.35 8.57 7.67
C PRO A 136 4.97 8.39 9.15
N CYS A 137 3.79 7.80 9.38
CA CYS A 137 3.30 7.50 10.73
C CYS A 137 4.27 6.60 11.52
N PRO A 138 4.32 6.70 12.87
CA PRO A 138 5.14 5.83 13.73
C PRO A 138 5.03 4.32 13.46
N GLU A 139 3.83 3.86 13.11
CA GLU A 139 3.51 2.47 12.77
C GLU A 139 4.30 1.94 11.58
N LEU A 140 4.78 2.83 10.71
CA LEU A 140 5.56 2.51 9.51
C LEU A 140 7.05 2.81 9.69
N LYS A 141 7.52 3.11 10.91
CA LYS A 141 8.91 3.50 11.19
C LYS A 141 9.73 2.40 11.87
N SER A 142 9.30 1.14 11.82
CA SER A 142 10.13 0.03 12.30
C SER A 142 11.46 0.02 11.55
N SER A 143 12.56 -0.25 12.26
CA SER A 143 13.90 -0.29 11.67
C SER A 143 13.95 -1.42 10.63
N LEU A 144 14.29 -1.08 9.39
CA LEU A 144 14.55 -2.07 8.36
C LEU A 144 15.76 -2.91 8.78
N SER A 145 15.55 -4.16 9.18
CA SER A 145 16.56 -5.19 8.95
C SER A 145 16.74 -5.31 7.43
N SER A 146 17.93 -5.66 6.95
CA SER A 146 18.30 -5.67 5.52
C SER A 146 17.41 -6.54 4.60
N SER A 147 16.45 -7.29 5.16
CA SER A 147 15.46 -8.14 4.49
C SER A 147 13.98 -7.66 4.59
N SER A 148 13.70 -6.44 5.07
CA SER A 148 12.35 -6.07 5.55
C SER A 148 11.34 -5.68 4.47
N CYS A 149 11.80 -5.32 3.28
CA CYS A 149 10.93 -5.17 2.11
C CYS A 149 10.98 -6.49 1.35
N PHE A 150 9.90 -6.87 0.65
CA PHE A 150 9.75 -8.14 -0.09
C PHE A 150 10.70 -8.25 -1.32
N PHE A 151 11.86 -7.60 -1.26
CA PHE A 151 12.87 -7.48 -2.30
C PHE A 151 13.43 -8.83 -2.80
N LEU A 152 13.58 -9.79 -1.89
CA LEU A 152 14.44 -10.95 -2.11
C LEU A 152 13.76 -12.12 -2.84
N SER A 153 12.49 -12.02 -3.22
CA SER A 153 11.82 -13.03 -4.04
C SER A 153 11.68 -12.64 -5.51
N TYR A 154 11.76 -11.35 -5.85
CA TYR A 154 11.58 -10.89 -7.23
C TYR A 154 12.88 -10.89 -8.05
N GLN A 155 14.05 -10.67 -7.43
CA GLN A 155 15.33 -10.79 -8.15
C GLN A 155 15.67 -12.22 -8.59
N ASP A 156 15.09 -13.24 -7.95
CA ASP A 156 15.26 -14.65 -8.37
C ASP A 156 14.23 -15.12 -9.41
N SER A 157 13.28 -14.27 -9.80
CA SER A 157 12.30 -14.57 -10.86
C SER A 157 12.82 -14.11 -12.23
N GLN A 158 13.89 -14.78 -12.68
CA GLN A 158 14.32 -14.98 -14.07
C GLN A 158 14.28 -13.79 -15.03
N VAL A 159 15.43 -13.14 -15.21
CA VAL A 159 15.81 -12.61 -16.52
C VAL A 159 16.10 -13.81 -17.44
N ALA A 160 15.11 -14.23 -18.23
CA ALA A 160 15.39 -15.03 -19.41
C ALA A 160 16.06 -14.11 -20.44
N VAL A 161 17.38 -14.19 -20.56
CA VAL A 161 18.11 -13.62 -21.68
C VAL A 161 17.85 -14.52 -22.88
N SER A 162 17.03 -14.05 -23.84
CA SER A 162 16.91 -14.63 -25.18
C SER A 162 17.92 -13.98 -26.13
#